data_AF-A0A9P3GPX3-F1
#
_entry.id   AF-A0A9P3GPX3-F1
#
_cell.length_a   1.000
_cell.length_b   1.000
_cell.length_c   1.000
_cell.angle_alpha   90.00
_cell.angle_beta   90.00
_cell.angle_gamma   90.00
#
_symmetry.space_group_name_H-M   'P 1'
#
loop_
_entity.id
_entity.type
_entity.pdbx_description
1 polymer ?
#
loop_
_entity_poly.entity_id
_entity_poly.type
_entity_poly.pdbx_seq_one_letter_code
_entity_poly.pdbx_strand_id
1 'polypeptide(L)'
;MTDRPWQQPPPPPASPPPPSYYTVEGARPVSPTSSVSAIPWQPEQPTDPRASSSATGARAPTSAGQPPQYGTDDVVVMAWQPCGSSQPVPESTTYTFSQLTHRSMLLLPPPSAPDSAPLYHIAVETNCFRPAAHITVVRRGGSEHGPYVGEFEIGVPARLNRVTLGATAKMLARPTFYWDHSIARGELPRLRWSLDGVVLRWDPVTGVQAKQRRFFRCTAPDATSKKTVHAVATFFPPDPLRAVGGARPAAALRVERAGAHVLDHVVLTALMLQQDGAWMV
;
A
#
# COMPACT_ATOMS: atom_id res chain seq x y z
N MET A 1 -20.51 73.62 -12.57
CA MET A 1 -19.61 72.57 -13.10
C MET A 1 -18.25 72.82 -12.46
N THR A 2 -17.93 72.05 -11.43
CA THR A 2 -16.70 72.19 -10.64
C THR A 2 -15.79 71.00 -10.96
N ASP A 3 -14.75 71.25 -11.76
CA ASP A 3 -13.71 70.29 -12.07
C ASP A 3 -12.93 69.94 -10.79
N ARG A 4 -13.04 68.69 -10.35
CA ARG A 4 -12.13 68.14 -9.34
C ARG A 4 -10.93 67.51 -10.05
N PRO A 5 -9.70 67.91 -9.71
CA PRO A 5 -8.51 67.29 -10.29
C PRO A 5 -8.36 65.86 -9.79
N TRP A 6 -8.03 64.96 -10.72
CA TRP A 6 -7.69 63.57 -10.44
C TRP A 6 -6.45 63.51 -9.53
N GLN A 7 -6.62 62.99 -8.32
CA GLN A 7 -5.49 62.63 -7.45
C GLN A 7 -4.98 61.24 -7.83
N GLN A 8 -3.69 61.14 -8.10
CA GLN A 8 -3.03 59.86 -8.30
C GLN A 8 -3.05 59.04 -7.00
N PRO A 9 -3.34 57.72 -7.08
CA PRO A 9 -3.27 56.84 -5.94
C PRO A 9 -1.83 56.74 -5.40
N PRO A 10 -1.66 56.57 -4.08
CA PRO A 10 -0.34 56.44 -3.48
C PRO A 10 0.37 55.18 -3.98
N PRO A 11 1.71 55.20 -4.08
CA PRO A 11 2.49 54.05 -4.48
C PRO A 11 2.36 52.90 -3.46
N PRO A 12 2.46 51.64 -3.90
CA PRO A 12 2.39 50.49 -3.01
C PRO A 12 3.57 50.49 -2.02
N PRO A 13 3.38 49.96 -0.80
CA PRO A 13 4.44 49.86 0.20
C PRO A 13 5.55 48.94 -0.29
N ALA A 14 6.80 49.36 -0.05
CA ALA A 14 7.99 48.59 -0.41
C ALA A 14 8.00 47.22 0.27
N SER A 15 8.32 46.18 -0.49
CA SER A 15 8.42 44.81 0.02
C SER A 15 9.51 44.71 1.09
N PRO A 16 9.28 43.95 2.19
CA PRO A 16 10.28 43.76 3.22
C PRO A 16 11.50 43.00 2.66
N PRO A 17 12.73 43.31 3.13
CA PRO A 17 13.92 42.59 2.72
C PRO A 17 13.85 41.12 3.17
N PRO A 18 14.46 40.19 2.42
CA PRO A 18 14.52 38.78 2.81
C PRO A 18 15.28 38.61 4.13
N PRO A 19 14.92 37.61 4.95
CA PRO A 19 15.60 37.35 6.20
C PRO A 19 17.05 36.90 5.94
N SER A 20 18.00 37.67 6.46
CA SER A 20 19.42 37.33 6.50
C SER A 20 19.63 36.11 7.39
N TYR A 21 19.86 34.96 6.78
CA TYR A 21 20.31 33.76 7.48
C TYR A 21 21.75 33.95 7.94
N TYR A 22 21.96 33.78 9.23
CA TYR A 22 23.21 33.93 9.97
C TYR A 22 24.37 33.17 9.32
N THR A 23 25.48 33.89 9.11
CA THR A 23 26.81 33.34 8.96
C THR A 23 27.24 32.77 10.32
N VAL A 24 27.25 31.44 10.46
CA VAL A 24 27.94 30.77 11.57
C VAL A 24 29.40 30.64 11.19
N GLU A 25 30.20 31.55 11.72
CA GLU A 25 31.66 31.55 11.64
C GLU A 25 32.19 30.60 12.73
N GLY A 26 32.96 29.57 12.34
CA GLY A 26 33.76 28.78 13.29
C GLY A 26 33.61 27.26 13.19
N ALA A 27 34.22 26.66 12.17
CA ALA A 27 34.67 25.27 12.24
C ALA A 27 35.95 25.08 11.42
N ARG A 28 36.97 24.53 12.07
CA ARG A 28 38.30 24.22 11.50
C ARG A 28 38.19 23.25 10.32
N PRO A 29 39.07 23.34 9.32
CA PRO A 29 39.15 22.36 8.24
C PRO A 29 39.72 21.04 8.77
N VAL A 30 38.90 19.99 8.78
CA VAL A 30 39.36 18.60 8.83
C VAL A 30 39.37 18.08 7.41
N SER A 31 40.56 17.74 6.93
CA SER A 31 40.78 17.14 5.60
C SER A 31 40.08 15.78 5.49
N PRO A 32 39.27 15.52 4.44
CA PRO A 32 38.87 14.18 4.10
C PRO A 32 39.82 13.64 3.03
N THR A 33 40.85 12.89 3.44
CA THR A 33 41.54 11.96 2.55
C THR A 33 40.78 10.64 2.59
N SER A 34 39.76 10.51 1.76
CA SER A 34 39.15 9.22 1.43
C SER A 34 39.01 9.15 -0.08
N SER A 35 40.06 8.65 -0.73
CA SER A 35 40.01 8.20 -2.11
C SER A 35 39.04 7.03 -2.22
N VAL A 36 37.81 7.31 -2.65
CA VAL A 36 36.86 6.28 -3.08
C VAL A 36 37.44 5.66 -4.35
N SER A 37 38.06 4.49 -4.20
CA SER A 37 38.42 3.65 -5.33
C SER A 37 37.12 3.18 -5.98
N ALA A 38 36.89 3.57 -7.23
CA ALA A 38 35.83 3.01 -8.04
C ALA A 38 36.04 1.50 -8.12
N ILE A 39 35.12 0.73 -7.53
CA ILE A 39 35.08 -0.72 -7.70
C ILE A 39 34.64 -0.96 -9.16
N PRO A 40 35.49 -1.53 -10.03
CA PRO A 40 35.04 -1.92 -11.36
C PRO A 40 33.98 -3.00 -11.22
N TRP A 41 32.79 -2.73 -11.77
CA TRP A 41 31.74 -3.73 -11.93
C TRP A 41 32.29 -4.86 -12.82
N GLN A 42 32.52 -6.04 -12.23
CA GLN A 42 32.78 -7.28 -12.96
C GLN A 42 31.45 -8.01 -13.18
N PRO A 43 31.03 -8.28 -14.43
CA PRO A 43 29.87 -9.13 -14.68
C PRO A 43 30.18 -10.56 -14.22
N GLU A 44 29.37 -11.09 -13.31
CA GLU A 44 29.42 -12.50 -12.91
C GLU A 44 29.15 -13.37 -14.14
N GLN A 45 30.09 -14.28 -14.41
CA GLN A 45 29.89 -15.31 -15.43
C GLN A 45 28.91 -16.38 -14.91
N PRO A 46 27.97 -16.86 -15.74
CA PRO A 46 27.08 -17.96 -15.37
C PRO A 46 27.89 -19.24 -15.11
N THR A 47 27.77 -19.79 -13.91
CA THR A 47 28.27 -21.12 -13.58
C THR A 47 27.31 -22.18 -14.10
N ASP A 48 27.71 -22.88 -15.16
CA ASP A 48 27.04 -24.08 -15.67
C ASP A 48 27.05 -25.21 -14.62
N PRO A 49 25.90 -25.86 -14.33
CA PRO A 49 25.89 -27.10 -13.57
C PRO A 49 26.22 -28.29 -14.49
N ARG A 50 27.49 -28.67 -14.53
CA ARG A 50 27.94 -29.90 -15.21
C ARG A 50 27.54 -31.13 -14.39
N ALA A 51 26.70 -31.95 -15.01
CA ALA A 51 26.35 -33.30 -14.59
C ALA A 51 27.58 -34.16 -14.31
N SER A 52 27.51 -34.99 -13.26
CA SER A 52 28.40 -36.13 -13.05
C SER A 52 27.58 -37.33 -12.61
N SER A 53 27.39 -38.24 -13.56
CA SER A 53 26.78 -39.56 -13.42
C SER A 53 27.90 -40.59 -13.33
N SER A 54 27.87 -41.45 -12.29
CA SER A 54 28.52 -42.78 -12.23
C SER A 54 28.46 -43.25 -10.77
N ALA A 55 28.27 -44.51 -10.39
CA ALA A 55 27.92 -45.75 -11.05
C ALA A 55 27.62 -46.77 -9.92
N THR A 56 26.80 -47.75 -10.27
CA THR A 56 26.67 -49.14 -9.81
C THR A 56 27.54 -49.65 -8.64
N GLY A 57 26.88 -50.26 -7.65
CA GLY A 57 27.52 -51.13 -6.67
C GLY A 57 26.50 -52.00 -5.93
N ALA A 58 26.26 -53.22 -6.43
CA ALA A 58 25.44 -54.23 -5.79
C ALA A 58 26.23 -54.95 -4.67
N ARG A 59 25.61 -55.19 -3.51
CA ARG A 59 26.00 -56.29 -2.61
C ARG A 59 24.84 -56.76 -1.71
N ALA A 60 24.93 -58.05 -1.43
CA ALA A 60 23.93 -59.02 -0.96
C ALA A 60 23.47 -58.87 0.51
N PRO A 61 22.48 -59.67 0.97
CA PRO A 61 21.77 -59.47 2.23
C PRO A 61 22.44 -60.24 3.39
N THR A 62 22.42 -59.66 4.60
CA THR A 62 22.81 -60.42 5.80
C THR A 62 21.99 -60.03 7.03
N SER A 63 21.53 -61.08 7.71
CA SER A 63 21.26 -61.22 9.15
C SER A 63 20.16 -60.38 9.78
N ALA A 64 19.09 -61.10 10.13
CA ALA A 64 18.16 -60.82 11.20
C ALA A 64 18.90 -60.57 12.53
N GLY A 65 18.62 -59.42 13.15
CA GLY A 65 18.93 -59.11 14.55
C GLY A 65 17.66 -58.60 15.21
N GLN A 66 17.19 -59.32 16.24
CA GLN A 66 16.05 -58.93 17.06
C GLN A 66 16.25 -57.54 17.68
N PRO A 67 15.21 -56.69 17.73
CA PRO A 67 15.24 -55.51 18.59
C PRO A 67 15.02 -55.90 20.06
N PRO A 68 15.65 -55.17 21.00
CA PRO A 68 15.40 -55.34 22.43
C PRO A 68 13.96 -54.90 22.76
N GLN A 69 13.28 -55.71 23.58
CA GLN A 69 11.99 -55.35 24.15
C GLN A 69 12.18 -54.23 25.16
N TYR A 70 11.85 -53.00 24.75
CA TYR A 70 11.67 -51.89 25.68
C TYR A 70 10.30 -52.00 26.34
N GLY A 71 10.32 -51.87 27.67
CA GLY A 71 9.17 -51.98 28.54
C GLY A 71 8.07 -51.00 28.18
N THR A 72 6.86 -51.42 28.53
CA THR A 72 5.63 -50.63 28.54
C THR A 72 5.76 -49.45 29.49
N ASP A 73 6.30 -48.34 29.00
CA ASP A 73 6.11 -47.04 29.61
C ASP A 73 4.75 -46.49 29.18
N ASP A 74 4.01 -46.02 30.18
CA ASP A 74 2.73 -45.31 30.07
C ASP A 74 2.74 -44.34 28.89
N VAL A 75 2.07 -44.74 27.80
CA VAL A 75 1.68 -43.80 26.76
C VAL A 75 0.58 -42.95 27.38
N VAL A 76 0.98 -41.83 27.98
CA VAL A 76 0.10 -40.70 28.24
C VAL A 76 -0.40 -40.26 26.87
N VAL A 77 -1.54 -40.80 26.46
CA VAL A 77 -2.31 -40.32 25.33
C VAL A 77 -2.71 -38.90 25.71
N MET A 78 -1.91 -37.93 25.27
CA MET A 78 -2.31 -36.54 25.14
C MET A 78 -3.45 -36.54 24.12
N ALA A 79 -4.65 -36.87 24.57
CA ALA A 79 -5.87 -36.66 23.83
C ALA A 79 -5.93 -35.16 23.57
N TRP A 80 -5.52 -34.77 22.36
CA TRP A 80 -5.76 -33.44 21.83
C TRP A 80 -7.25 -33.19 21.95
N GLN A 81 -7.67 -32.47 22.99
CA GLN A 81 -9.01 -31.91 23.04
C GLN A 81 -9.06 -30.92 21.87
N PRO A 82 -9.88 -31.16 20.84
CA PRO A 82 -10.10 -30.16 19.82
C PRO A 82 -10.63 -28.94 20.56
N CYS A 83 -9.91 -27.83 20.52
CA CYS A 83 -10.38 -26.57 21.08
C CYS A 83 -11.61 -26.16 20.25
N GLY A 84 -12.77 -26.64 20.66
CA GLY A 84 -14.07 -26.47 20.01
C GLY A 84 -14.65 -25.09 20.24
N SER A 85 -13.83 -24.04 20.15
CA SER A 85 -14.35 -22.68 20.01
C SER A 85 -14.40 -22.37 18.51
N SER A 86 -15.50 -22.80 17.87
CA SER A 86 -15.89 -22.27 16.57
C SER A 86 -16.28 -20.80 16.78
N GLN A 87 -15.29 -19.92 16.94
CA GLN A 87 -15.57 -18.49 16.93
C GLN A 87 -16.23 -18.18 15.58
N PRO A 88 -17.42 -17.56 15.57
CA PRO A 88 -18.05 -17.17 14.33
C PRO A 88 -17.10 -16.25 13.57
N VAL A 89 -16.71 -16.68 12.36
CA VAL A 89 -15.84 -15.90 11.49
C VAL A 89 -16.51 -14.55 11.26
N PRO A 90 -15.86 -13.42 11.60
CA PRO A 90 -16.48 -12.11 11.49
C PRO A 90 -16.90 -11.84 10.05
N GLU A 91 -18.12 -11.31 9.86
CA GLU A 91 -18.65 -11.00 8.54
C GLU A 91 -17.84 -9.91 7.82
N SER A 92 -17.20 -9.03 8.60
CA SER A 92 -16.28 -8.00 8.11
C SER A 92 -15.16 -7.72 9.12
N THR A 93 -14.01 -7.29 8.62
CA THR A 93 -12.86 -6.88 9.44
C THR A 93 -12.47 -5.45 9.10
N THR A 94 -12.29 -4.60 10.10
CA THR A 94 -11.89 -3.19 9.90
C THR A 94 -10.42 -3.01 10.24
N TYR A 95 -9.64 -2.67 9.22
CA TYR A 95 -8.22 -2.34 9.32
C TYR A 95 -8.01 -0.83 9.42
N THR A 96 -6.92 -0.43 10.06
CA THR A 96 -6.57 0.99 10.25
C THR A 96 -5.20 1.28 9.65
N PHE A 97 -5.07 2.38 8.91
CA PHE A 97 -3.78 2.86 8.41
C PHE A 97 -3.10 3.71 9.48
N SER A 98 -1.96 3.25 9.99
CA SER A 98 -1.19 3.93 11.03
C SER A 98 0.12 4.47 10.46
N GLN A 99 0.39 5.75 10.63
CA GLN A 99 1.64 6.36 10.18
C GLN A 99 2.82 5.80 10.98
N LEU A 100 3.84 5.28 10.29
CA LEU A 100 5.06 4.75 10.91
C LEU A 100 6.19 5.78 10.82
N THR A 101 6.43 6.33 9.64
CA THR A 101 7.41 7.40 9.39
C THR A 101 6.78 8.46 8.50
N HIS A 102 7.51 9.51 8.10
CA HIS A 102 7.02 10.50 7.13
C HIS A 102 6.75 9.94 5.71
N ARG A 103 7.28 8.74 5.41
CA ARG A 103 7.15 8.07 4.09
C ARG A 103 6.58 6.67 4.17
N SER A 104 6.23 6.18 5.34
CA SER A 104 5.68 4.83 5.49
C SER A 104 4.56 4.75 6.51
N MET A 105 3.67 3.80 6.28
CA MET A 105 2.54 3.49 7.15
C MET A 105 2.31 1.98 7.19
N LEU A 106 1.57 1.55 8.21
CA LEU A 106 1.18 0.16 8.43
C LEU A 106 -0.32 -0.01 8.28
N LEU A 107 -0.76 -1.13 7.72
CA LEU A 107 -2.15 -1.56 7.81
C LEU A 107 -2.30 -2.52 8.99
N LEU A 108 -2.95 -2.04 10.05
CA LEU A 108 -3.11 -2.77 11.30
C LEU A 108 -4.48 -3.46 11.37
N PRO A 109 -4.55 -4.70 11.90
CA PRO A 109 -5.81 -5.36 12.23
C PRO A 109 -6.51 -4.63 13.39
N PRO A 110 -7.81 -4.90 13.62
CA PRO A 110 -8.49 -4.37 14.79
C PRO A 110 -7.86 -4.94 16.08
N PRO A 111 -7.88 -4.19 17.21
CA PRO A 111 -7.29 -4.66 18.48
C PRO A 111 -7.90 -5.97 19.02
N SER A 112 -9.10 -6.33 18.58
CA SER A 112 -9.79 -7.57 18.92
C SER A 112 -9.40 -8.76 18.04
N ALA A 113 -8.53 -8.57 17.05
CA ALA A 113 -8.04 -9.67 16.22
C ALA A 113 -7.13 -10.59 17.04
N PRO A 114 -7.15 -11.92 16.78
CA PRO A 114 -6.28 -12.87 17.47
C PRO A 114 -4.79 -12.62 17.17
N ASP A 115 -4.50 -12.08 15.98
CA ASP A 115 -3.18 -11.63 15.57
C ASP A 115 -3.17 -10.11 15.45
N SER A 116 -2.28 -9.46 16.19
CA SER A 116 -2.08 -8.01 16.19
C SER A 116 -0.96 -7.57 15.24
N ALA A 117 -0.31 -8.51 14.53
CA ALA A 117 0.75 -8.20 13.59
C ALA A 117 0.23 -7.31 12.44
N PRO A 118 1.03 -6.32 11.98
CA PRO A 118 0.67 -5.53 10.81
C PRO A 118 0.54 -6.42 9.56
N LEU A 119 -0.53 -6.22 8.79
CA LEU A 119 -0.77 -6.98 7.57
C LEU A 119 0.09 -6.49 6.40
N TYR A 120 0.29 -5.17 6.33
CA TYR A 120 1.04 -4.55 5.24
C TYR A 120 1.92 -3.41 5.73
N HIS A 121 3.09 -3.30 5.11
CA HIS A 121 3.98 -2.16 5.16
C HIS A 121 3.86 -1.42 3.83
N ILE A 122 3.50 -0.14 3.91
CA ILE A 122 3.25 0.72 2.76
C ILE A 122 4.29 1.84 2.80
N ALA A 123 5.10 1.95 1.77
CA ALA A 123 6.13 2.98 1.64
C ALA A 123 5.85 3.87 0.42
N VAL A 124 6.22 5.14 0.52
CA VAL A 124 6.11 6.12 -0.55
C VAL A 124 7.49 6.70 -0.84
N GLU A 125 7.88 6.58 -2.11
CA GLU A 125 9.14 7.07 -2.64
C GLU A 125 8.89 8.11 -3.73
N THR A 126 9.90 8.93 -4.04
CA THR A 126 9.86 9.90 -5.12
C THR A 126 10.74 9.44 -6.26
N ASN A 127 10.24 9.49 -7.50
CA ASN A 127 11.05 9.18 -8.66
C ASN A 127 12.05 10.33 -8.92
N CYS A 128 13.34 10.07 -8.79
CA CYS A 128 14.39 11.09 -8.97
C CYS A 128 14.43 11.69 -10.39
N PHE A 129 13.97 10.93 -11.40
CA PHE A 129 13.89 11.39 -12.79
C PHE A 129 12.54 12.05 -13.11
N ARG A 130 11.57 11.90 -12.21
CA ARG A 130 10.24 12.50 -12.31
C ARG A 130 9.80 13.00 -10.93
N PRO A 131 10.32 14.14 -10.44
CA PRO A 131 10.04 14.60 -9.07
C PRO A 131 8.56 14.83 -8.75
N ALA A 132 7.73 15.04 -9.80
CA ALA A 132 6.27 15.14 -9.70
C ALA A 132 5.55 13.78 -9.70
N ALA A 133 6.28 12.67 -9.57
CA ALA A 133 5.76 11.31 -9.49
C ALA A 133 6.19 10.64 -8.19
N HIS A 134 5.21 9.98 -7.57
CA HIS A 134 5.40 9.19 -6.36
C HIS A 134 5.21 7.71 -6.69
N ILE A 135 6.06 6.88 -6.12
CA ILE A 135 5.98 5.42 -6.19
C ILE A 135 5.51 4.93 -4.84
N THR A 136 4.38 4.25 -4.80
CA THR A 136 3.84 3.66 -3.58
C THR A 136 4.04 2.16 -3.64
N VAL A 137 4.84 1.62 -2.73
CA VAL A 137 5.19 0.20 -2.65
C VAL A 137 4.46 -0.45 -1.48
N VAL A 138 3.82 -1.58 -1.73
CA VAL A 138 3.07 -2.37 -0.73
C VAL A 138 3.77 -3.71 -0.54
N ARG A 139 4.03 -4.05 0.72
CA ARG A 139 4.64 -5.33 1.14
C ARG A 139 3.81 -5.96 2.26
N ARG A 140 3.82 -7.29 2.34
CA ARG A 140 3.18 -8.04 3.45
C ARG A 140 3.98 -7.86 4.74
N GLY A 141 3.30 -7.84 5.89
CA GLY A 141 3.91 -7.76 7.21
C GLY A 141 4.19 -6.31 7.67
N GLY A 142 4.95 -6.18 8.76
CA GLY A 142 5.24 -4.89 9.39
C GLY A 142 6.54 -4.21 8.98
N SER A 143 7.26 -4.73 7.98
CA SER A 143 8.60 -4.23 7.60
C SER A 143 8.75 -4.03 6.09
N GLU A 144 9.72 -3.20 5.72
CA GLU A 144 10.12 -2.95 4.33
C GLU A 144 10.77 -4.16 3.64
N HIS A 145 11.22 -5.15 4.41
CA HIS A 145 11.79 -6.40 3.90
C HIS A 145 10.73 -7.49 3.67
N GLY A 146 9.46 -7.18 3.92
CA GLY A 146 8.36 -8.11 3.72
C GLY A 146 8.16 -8.53 2.26
N PRO A 147 7.47 -9.66 2.01
CA PRO A 147 7.13 -10.11 0.66
C PRO A 147 6.47 -9.00 -0.17
N TYR A 148 6.96 -8.82 -1.40
CA TYR A 148 6.41 -7.83 -2.33
C TYR A 148 4.97 -8.19 -2.72
N VAL A 149 4.08 -7.20 -2.69
CA VAL A 149 2.68 -7.35 -3.14
C VAL A 149 2.48 -6.63 -4.46
N GLY A 150 2.87 -5.36 -4.50
CA GLY A 150 2.69 -4.53 -5.67
C GLY A 150 3.14 -3.10 -5.42
N GLU A 151 3.10 -2.30 -6.47
CA GLU A 151 3.39 -0.89 -6.41
C GLU A 151 2.59 -0.13 -7.48
N PHE A 152 2.47 1.18 -7.29
CA PHE A 152 1.99 2.05 -8.36
C PHE A 152 2.78 3.35 -8.37
N GLU A 153 2.99 3.87 -9.58
CA GLU A 153 3.61 5.16 -9.82
C GLU A 153 2.55 6.09 -10.41
N ILE A 154 2.27 7.19 -9.72
CA ILE A 154 1.34 8.22 -10.16
C ILE A 154 2.08 9.56 -10.20
N GLY A 155 1.97 10.26 -11.32
CA GLY A 155 2.51 11.61 -11.47
C GLY A 155 2.12 12.25 -12.81
N VAL A 156 2.71 13.42 -13.08
CA VAL A 156 2.53 14.13 -14.35
C VAL A 156 3.71 13.80 -15.29
N PRO A 157 3.47 13.51 -16.59
CA PRO A 157 2.17 13.32 -17.24
C PRO A 157 1.54 11.95 -16.92
N ALA A 158 0.21 11.91 -16.81
CA ALA A 158 -0.56 10.71 -16.43
C ALA A 158 -0.34 9.49 -17.35
N ARG A 159 0.10 9.69 -18.60
CA ARG A 159 0.42 8.61 -19.55
C ARG A 159 1.56 7.70 -19.08
N LEU A 160 2.36 8.17 -18.12
CA LEU A 160 3.47 7.43 -17.53
C LEU A 160 3.10 6.82 -16.17
N ASN A 161 1.83 6.87 -15.77
CA ASN A 161 1.36 6.21 -14.58
C ASN A 161 1.34 4.70 -14.83
N ARG A 162 1.72 3.91 -13.83
CA ARG A 162 1.78 2.45 -13.94
C ARG A 162 1.44 1.80 -12.62
N VAL A 163 0.99 0.56 -12.70
CA VAL A 163 0.73 -0.29 -11.55
C VAL A 163 1.34 -1.66 -11.81
N THR A 164 1.91 -2.25 -10.77
CA THR A 164 2.42 -3.61 -10.74
C THR A 164 1.80 -4.31 -9.56
N LEU A 165 1.29 -5.53 -9.76
CA LEU A 165 0.79 -6.39 -8.70
C LEU A 165 1.25 -7.81 -8.98
N GLY A 166 2.04 -8.38 -8.07
CA GLY A 166 2.74 -9.64 -8.30
C GLY A 166 3.57 -9.58 -9.58
N ALA A 167 3.30 -10.52 -10.51
CA ALA A 167 3.97 -10.60 -11.80
C ALA A 167 3.32 -9.74 -12.90
N THR A 168 2.19 -9.10 -12.61
CA THR A 168 1.37 -8.40 -13.61
C THR A 168 1.61 -6.89 -13.53
N ALA A 169 2.10 -6.31 -14.62
CA ALA A 169 2.27 -4.86 -14.76
C ALA A 169 1.32 -4.29 -15.81
N LYS A 170 0.80 -3.08 -15.55
CA LYS A 170 -0.11 -2.38 -16.46
C LYS A 170 0.14 -0.88 -16.41
N MET A 171 0.23 -0.26 -17.58
CA MET A 171 0.17 1.19 -17.68
C MET A 171 -1.22 1.66 -17.25
N LEU A 172 -1.26 2.57 -16.28
CA LEU A 172 -2.47 3.28 -15.89
C LEU A 172 -2.70 4.37 -16.94
N ALA A 173 -3.12 3.94 -18.13
CA ALA A 173 -3.64 4.89 -19.10
C ALA A 173 -4.81 5.64 -18.41
N ARG A 174 -5.00 6.92 -18.77
CA ARG A 174 -6.14 7.74 -18.32
C ARG A 174 -7.51 7.03 -18.31
N PRO A 175 -7.85 6.00 -19.12
CA PRO A 175 -9.15 5.34 -19.04
C PRO A 175 -9.27 4.24 -17.96
N THR A 176 -8.25 3.91 -17.15
CA THR A 176 -8.49 2.95 -16.05
C THR A 176 -9.17 3.65 -14.87
N PHE A 177 -8.75 4.89 -14.60
CA PHE A 177 -9.50 5.82 -13.78
C PHE A 177 -10.48 6.60 -14.66
N TYR A 178 -11.57 5.96 -15.10
CA TYR A 178 -12.73 6.74 -15.54
C TYR A 178 -13.32 7.42 -14.31
N TRP A 179 -12.72 8.55 -13.91
CA TRP A 179 -13.47 9.62 -13.28
C TRP A 179 -14.56 9.94 -14.31
N ASP A 180 -15.73 9.32 -14.17
CA ASP A 180 -16.90 9.65 -14.96
C ASP A 180 -17.24 11.09 -14.60
N HIS A 181 -16.57 12.02 -15.27
CA HIS A 181 -16.79 13.45 -15.18
C HIS A 181 -18.09 13.76 -15.92
N SER A 182 -19.17 13.11 -15.51
CA SER A 182 -20.51 13.67 -15.61
C SER A 182 -20.62 14.81 -14.58
N ILE A 183 -19.72 15.79 -14.67
CA ILE A 183 -19.85 17.11 -14.01
C ILE A 183 -21.19 17.73 -14.46
N ALA A 184 -21.65 17.41 -15.68
CA ALA A 184 -22.97 17.77 -16.18
C ALA A 184 -24.16 17.23 -15.35
N ARG A 185 -23.98 16.20 -14.50
CA ARG A 185 -25.05 15.64 -13.63
C ARG A 185 -24.70 15.66 -12.14
N GLY A 186 -23.57 16.24 -11.74
CA GLY A 186 -23.12 16.23 -10.34
C GLY A 186 -22.79 14.83 -9.80
N GLU A 187 -22.50 13.85 -10.68
CA GLU A 187 -22.12 12.52 -10.24
C GLU A 187 -20.66 12.52 -9.73
N LEU A 188 -20.47 11.94 -8.55
CA LEU A 188 -19.13 11.79 -8.01
C LEU A 188 -18.38 10.69 -8.76
N PRO A 189 -17.06 10.87 -8.91
CA PRO A 189 -16.22 9.98 -9.70
C PRO A 189 -16.11 8.58 -9.11
N ARG A 190 -15.97 7.59 -9.99
CA ARG A 190 -15.92 6.16 -9.66
C ARG A 190 -14.59 5.58 -10.15
N LEU A 191 -13.99 4.66 -9.40
CA LEU A 191 -12.80 3.94 -9.86
C LEU A 191 -13.22 2.57 -10.37
N ARG A 192 -12.83 2.22 -11.60
CA ARG A 192 -12.96 0.88 -12.17
C ARG A 192 -11.59 0.24 -12.28
N TRP A 193 -11.42 -0.91 -11.67
CA TRP A 193 -10.17 -1.64 -11.63
C TRP A 193 -10.31 -2.95 -12.37
N SER A 194 -9.29 -3.27 -13.18
CA SER A 194 -9.15 -4.59 -13.79
C SER A 194 -7.66 -4.88 -13.98
N LEU A 195 -7.17 -5.85 -13.21
CA LEU A 195 -5.81 -6.37 -13.27
C LEU A 195 -5.82 -7.81 -12.77
N ASP A 196 -5.06 -8.69 -13.41
CA ASP A 196 -4.88 -10.08 -12.99
C ASP A 196 -6.20 -10.85 -12.83
N GLY A 197 -7.14 -10.66 -13.77
CA GLY A 197 -8.47 -11.28 -13.72
C GLY A 197 -9.41 -10.72 -12.65
N VAL A 198 -8.92 -9.91 -11.71
CA VAL A 198 -9.74 -9.28 -10.66
C VAL A 198 -10.34 -7.97 -11.18
N VAL A 199 -11.66 -7.85 -11.05
CA VAL A 199 -12.42 -6.65 -11.40
C VAL A 199 -13.00 -6.05 -10.13
N LEU A 200 -12.63 -4.80 -9.82
CA LEU A 200 -13.19 -4.05 -8.69
C LEU A 200 -13.83 -2.76 -9.18
N ARG A 201 -14.85 -2.31 -8.46
CA ARG A 201 -15.50 -1.03 -8.68
C ARG A 201 -15.64 -0.31 -7.36
N TRP A 202 -15.12 0.91 -7.28
CA TRP A 202 -15.28 1.79 -6.15
C TRP A 202 -16.28 2.89 -6.48
N ASP A 203 -17.36 2.93 -5.72
CA ASP A 203 -18.39 3.95 -5.80
C ASP A 203 -18.31 4.87 -4.57
N PRO A 204 -18.29 6.20 -4.76
CA PRO A 204 -18.39 7.14 -3.66
C PRO A 204 -19.78 7.05 -3.06
N VAL A 205 -19.85 7.02 -1.73
CA VAL A 205 -21.11 7.06 -0.99
C VAL A 205 -21.19 8.41 -0.28
N THR A 206 -22.11 9.25 -0.71
CA THR A 206 -22.46 10.50 -0.03
C THR A 206 -23.63 10.26 0.89
N GLY A 207 -23.45 10.57 2.17
CA GLY A 207 -24.59 10.70 3.09
C GLY A 207 -25.51 11.81 2.62
N VAL A 208 -26.82 11.59 2.69
CA VAL A 208 -27.88 12.56 2.32
C VAL A 208 -27.78 13.85 3.16
N GLN A 209 -27.11 13.79 4.31
CA GLN A 209 -26.78 14.97 5.10
C GLN A 209 -25.36 15.42 4.77
N ALA A 210 -25.24 16.63 4.20
CA ALA A 210 -24.02 17.28 3.70
C ALA A 210 -22.84 17.41 4.68
N LYS A 211 -22.94 16.87 5.90
CA LYS A 211 -21.88 16.82 6.93
C LYS A 211 -21.26 15.42 7.11
N GLN A 212 -21.77 14.37 6.47
CA GLN A 212 -21.18 13.04 6.64
C GLN A 212 -19.92 12.83 5.78
N ARG A 213 -18.93 12.19 6.41
CA ARG A 213 -17.66 11.79 5.80
C ARG A 213 -17.91 11.01 4.51
N ARG A 214 -17.23 11.40 3.43
CA ARG A 214 -17.20 10.64 2.18
C ARG A 214 -16.48 9.33 2.43
N PHE A 215 -17.09 8.22 2.06
CA PHE A 215 -16.44 6.91 2.03
C PHE A 215 -16.69 6.26 0.68
N PHE A 216 -15.85 5.29 0.32
CA PHE A 216 -15.94 4.59 -0.95
C PHE A 216 -16.33 3.14 -0.70
N ARG A 217 -17.35 2.66 -1.40
CA ARG A 217 -17.77 1.25 -1.35
C ARG A 217 -17.14 0.52 -2.53
N CYS A 218 -16.39 -0.54 -2.24
CA CYS A 218 -15.84 -1.44 -3.23
C CYS A 218 -16.78 -2.60 -3.48
N THR A 219 -16.99 -2.91 -4.75
CA THR A 219 -17.78 -4.04 -5.21
C THR A 219 -17.02 -4.85 -6.25
N ALA A 220 -17.30 -6.15 -6.30
CA ALA A 220 -16.77 -7.06 -7.31
C ALA A 220 -17.92 -7.85 -7.94
N PRO A 221 -17.88 -8.12 -9.26
CA PRO A 221 -18.82 -9.05 -9.87
C PRO A 221 -18.61 -10.46 -9.31
N ASP A 222 -19.69 -11.20 -9.12
CA ASP A 222 -19.63 -12.61 -8.75
C ASP A 222 -19.00 -13.42 -9.90
N ALA A 223 -18.08 -14.32 -9.58
CA ALA A 223 -17.45 -15.21 -10.54
C ALA A 223 -18.48 -16.07 -11.29
N THR A 224 -19.59 -16.41 -10.62
CA THR A 224 -20.65 -17.27 -11.18
C THR A 224 -21.71 -16.48 -11.96
N SER A 225 -21.89 -15.20 -11.65
CA SER A 225 -22.95 -14.37 -12.21
C SER A 225 -22.48 -12.93 -12.40
N LYS A 226 -22.35 -12.51 -13.66
CA LYS A 226 -22.07 -11.11 -14.01
C LYS A 226 -23.15 -10.12 -13.53
N LYS A 227 -24.34 -10.61 -13.17
CA LYS A 227 -25.46 -9.78 -12.66
C LYS A 227 -25.37 -9.57 -11.15
N THR A 228 -24.74 -10.48 -10.42
CA THR A 228 -24.61 -10.40 -8.97
C THR A 228 -23.34 -9.63 -8.63
N VAL A 229 -23.46 -8.64 -7.75
CA VAL A 229 -22.35 -7.78 -7.35
C VAL A 229 -22.23 -7.85 -5.83
N HIS A 230 -21.07 -8.27 -5.35
CA HIS A 230 -20.80 -8.41 -3.91
C HIS A 230 -20.07 -7.19 -3.38
N ALA A 231 -20.45 -6.72 -2.20
CA ALA A 231 -19.65 -5.77 -1.45
C ALA A 231 -18.38 -6.48 -0.96
N VAL A 232 -17.21 -5.93 -1.29
CA VAL A 232 -15.92 -6.54 -0.91
C VAL A 232 -15.18 -5.70 0.12
N ALA A 233 -15.34 -4.37 0.07
CA ALA A 233 -14.72 -3.49 1.04
C ALA A 233 -15.42 -2.12 1.11
N THR A 234 -15.11 -1.36 2.16
CA THR A 234 -15.44 0.05 2.32
C THR A 234 -14.20 0.79 2.79
N PHE A 235 -13.79 1.83 2.06
CA PHE A 235 -12.65 2.67 2.38
C PHE A 235 -13.13 4.00 2.97
N PHE A 236 -12.61 4.32 4.15
CA PHE A 236 -12.86 5.54 4.88
C PHE A 236 -11.60 6.40 4.81
N PRO A 237 -11.52 7.38 3.89
CA PRO A 237 -10.38 8.27 3.77
C PRO A 237 -10.18 9.08 5.06
N PRO A 238 -8.95 9.52 5.36
CA PRO A 238 -8.71 10.38 6.50
C PRO A 238 -9.40 11.72 6.29
N ASP A 239 -9.84 12.35 7.38
CA ASP A 239 -10.43 13.68 7.34
C ASP A 239 -9.38 14.69 6.84
N PRO A 240 -9.66 15.50 5.80
CA PRO A 240 -8.70 16.50 5.33
C PRO A 240 -8.40 17.53 6.42
N LEU A 241 -9.38 17.80 7.28
CA LEU A 241 -9.25 18.72 8.41
C LEU A 241 -8.59 18.01 9.58
N ARG A 242 -7.58 18.65 10.17
CA ARG A 242 -7.04 18.21 11.46
C ARG A 242 -8.12 18.42 12.52
N ALA A 243 -8.30 17.45 13.42
CA ALA A 243 -9.14 17.66 14.59
C ALA A 243 -8.53 18.78 15.46
N VAL A 244 -9.38 19.46 16.22
CA VAL A 244 -8.95 20.39 17.27
C VAL A 244 -8.16 19.55 18.28
N GLY A 245 -6.84 19.75 18.33
CA GLY A 245 -5.90 18.86 19.04
C GLY A 245 -4.78 18.27 18.16
N GLY A 246 -4.79 18.54 16.85
CA GLY A 246 -3.67 18.27 15.94
C GLY A 246 -3.59 16.84 15.40
N ALA A 247 -4.29 15.89 16.02
CA ALA A 247 -4.42 14.53 15.53
C ALA A 247 -5.29 14.48 14.25
N ARG A 248 -4.81 13.78 13.23
CA ARG A 248 -5.61 13.43 12.04
C ARG A 248 -6.29 12.09 12.30
N PRO A 249 -7.60 11.96 12.07
CA PRO A 249 -8.26 10.66 12.04
C PRO A 249 -7.54 9.77 11.03
N ALA A 250 -7.13 8.57 11.46
CA ALA A 250 -6.54 7.58 10.60
C ALA A 250 -7.54 7.15 9.51
N ALA A 251 -7.03 6.85 8.32
CA ALA A 251 -7.84 6.19 7.31
C ALA A 251 -8.18 4.77 7.80
N ALA A 252 -9.33 4.25 7.38
CA ALA A 252 -9.75 2.89 7.71
C ALA A 252 -10.22 2.13 6.48
N LEU A 253 -10.03 0.82 6.47
CA LEU A 253 -10.48 -0.07 5.42
C LEU A 253 -11.27 -1.22 6.05
N ARG A 254 -12.58 -1.24 5.84
CA ARG A 254 -13.41 -2.38 6.21
C ARG A 254 -13.46 -3.35 5.05
N VAL A 255 -13.10 -4.60 5.27
CA VAL A 255 -13.10 -5.66 4.26
C VAL A 255 -14.16 -6.66 4.65
N GLU A 256 -15.10 -6.88 3.74
CA GLU A 256 -16.13 -7.89 3.89
C GLU A 256 -15.51 -9.28 3.69
N ARG A 257 -16.09 -10.34 4.26
CA ARG A 257 -15.58 -11.70 4.10
C ARG A 257 -15.36 -12.09 2.63
N ALA A 258 -16.25 -11.65 1.74
CA ALA A 258 -16.12 -11.87 0.29
C ALA A 258 -14.88 -11.19 -0.31
N GLY A 259 -14.36 -10.12 0.28
CA GLY A 259 -13.18 -9.39 -0.20
C GLY A 259 -11.84 -9.92 0.31
N ALA A 260 -11.82 -10.85 1.26
CA ALA A 260 -10.59 -11.31 1.90
C ALA A 260 -9.57 -11.91 0.90
N HIS A 261 -10.05 -12.62 -0.12
CA HIS A 261 -9.20 -13.26 -1.14
C HIS A 261 -8.61 -12.27 -2.17
N VAL A 262 -9.18 -11.05 -2.27
CA VAL A 262 -8.69 -9.98 -3.15
C VAL A 262 -8.12 -8.81 -2.36
N LEU A 263 -7.71 -9.04 -1.10
CA LEU A 263 -7.25 -7.99 -0.19
C LEU A 263 -6.10 -7.16 -0.79
N ASP A 264 -5.17 -7.80 -1.51
CA ASP A 264 -4.05 -7.10 -2.17
C ASP A 264 -4.52 -6.05 -3.16
N HIS A 265 -5.50 -6.40 -4.01
CA HIS A 265 -6.10 -5.46 -4.95
C HIS A 265 -6.88 -4.37 -4.23
N VAL A 266 -7.62 -4.72 -3.16
CA VAL A 266 -8.39 -3.76 -2.37
C VAL A 266 -7.48 -2.72 -1.72
N VAL A 267 -6.39 -3.14 -1.08
CA VAL A 267 -5.42 -2.24 -0.44
C VAL A 267 -4.79 -1.31 -1.47
N LEU A 268 -4.31 -1.87 -2.59
CA LEU A 268 -3.65 -1.09 -3.65
C LEU A 268 -4.60 -0.03 -4.23
N THR A 269 -5.83 -0.43 -4.58
CA THR A 269 -6.82 0.49 -5.17
C THR A 269 -7.38 1.51 -4.18
N ALA A 270 -7.48 1.18 -2.89
CA ALA A 270 -7.82 2.14 -1.85
C ALA A 270 -6.75 3.23 -1.68
N LEU A 271 -5.46 2.86 -1.72
CA LEU A 271 -4.37 3.82 -1.67
C LEU A 271 -4.33 4.74 -2.91
N MET A 272 -4.66 4.20 -4.09
CA MET A 272 -4.78 4.98 -5.33
C MET A 272 -5.90 6.04 -5.22
N LEU A 273 -7.05 5.71 -4.63
CA LEU A 273 -8.12 6.68 -4.37
C LEU A 273 -7.65 7.84 -3.50
N GLN A 274 -6.82 7.56 -2.50
CA GLN A 274 -6.30 8.58 -1.58
C GLN A 274 -5.33 9.55 -2.25
N GLN A 275 -4.45 9.07 -3.14
CA GLN A 275 -3.45 9.92 -3.79
C GLN A 275 -4.03 10.83 -4.87
N ASP A 276 -5.03 10.36 -5.61
CA ASP A 276 -5.63 11.15 -6.69
C ASP A 276 -6.69 12.14 -6.18
N GLY A 277 -7.30 11.86 -5.01
CA GLY A 277 -8.26 12.75 -4.36
C GLY A 277 -7.71 14.11 -3.93
N ALA A 278 -6.38 14.26 -3.88
CA ALA A 278 -5.71 15.52 -3.56
C ALA A 278 -5.88 16.61 -4.63
N TRP A 279 -6.27 16.25 -5.87
CA TRP A 279 -6.46 17.20 -6.98
C TRP A 279 -7.88 17.78 -7.10
N MET A 280 -8.78 17.42 -6.18
CA MET A 280 -10.20 17.83 -6.20
C MET A 280 -10.57 18.90 -5.16
N VAL A 281 -9.58 19.58 -4.56
CA VAL A 281 -9.79 20.75 -3.68
C VAL A 281 -9.34 22.01 -4.40
#